data_AF-A0A916RQV6-F1
#
_entry.id   AF-A0A916RQV6-F1
#
_cell.length_a   1.000
_cell.length_b   1.000
_cell.length_c   1.000
_cell.angle_alpha   90.00
_cell.angle_beta   90.00
_cell.angle_gamma   90.00
#
_symmetry.space_group_name_H-M   'P 1'
#
loop_
_entity.id
_entity.type
_entity.pdbx_description
1 polymer ?
#
loop_
_entity_poly.entity_id
_entity_poly.type
_entity_poly.pdbx_seq_one_letter_code
_entity_poly.pdbx_strand_id
1 'polypeptide(L)'
;MATVTGKRAELHRMVMQEHTCPSGLKSLDLLKREGYVVDDHELTSRVEVDAFKKQHDVETTPQTFVEGKRIGGYGDLLAFFGREVKDKGATTYTPVIALFLMAALMALAASWAAFGNLLTVEAAEWFVAIAMSLLALQKLKDVEGFATMFLNYDLLAQRWVRYSYIYPFAEAMAGILMIAGALMWLSIPVALFIGTIGAVSVFKAVYIDKRELKCACVGGDSNVPLGFVSLTENLMMVGMAFWMLLKPMGVGGGH
;
A
#
# COMPACT_ATOMS: atom_id res chain seq x y z
N MET A 1 3.97 31.18 -43.78
CA MET A 1 4.55 30.63 -42.54
C MET A 1 3.45 30.62 -41.48
N ALA A 2 2.89 29.46 -41.19
CA ALA A 2 1.86 29.31 -40.16
C ALA A 2 2.54 29.30 -38.79
N THR A 3 2.24 30.28 -37.95
CA THR A 3 2.62 30.34 -36.55
C THR A 3 1.98 29.15 -35.83
N VAL A 4 2.79 28.21 -35.36
CA VAL A 4 2.35 27.26 -34.34
C VAL A 4 2.12 28.10 -33.08
N THR A 5 0.88 28.49 -32.82
CA THR A 5 0.44 29.04 -31.53
C THR A 5 0.46 27.90 -30.51
N GLY A 6 1.66 27.44 -30.16
CA GLY A 6 1.89 26.51 -29.07
C GLY A 6 1.58 27.24 -27.77
N LYS A 7 0.70 26.66 -26.94
CA LYS A 7 0.40 27.19 -25.61
C LYS A 7 1.71 27.28 -24.83
N ARG A 8 2.05 28.45 -24.29
CA ARG A 8 3.29 28.67 -23.54
C ARG A 8 3.04 28.59 -22.04
N ALA A 9 3.95 27.93 -21.34
CA ALA A 9 3.96 27.87 -19.89
C ALA A 9 5.38 28.16 -19.37
N GLU A 10 5.48 28.86 -18.26
CA GLU A 10 6.74 29.07 -17.55
C GLU A 10 6.73 28.18 -16.31
N LEU A 11 7.83 27.50 -16.06
CA LEU A 11 7.98 26.63 -14.90
C LEU A 11 9.24 27.04 -14.14
N HIS A 12 9.08 27.47 -12.89
CA HIS A 12 10.19 27.71 -11.98
C HIS A 12 10.35 26.51 -11.07
N ARG A 13 11.43 25.74 -11.25
CA ARG A 13 11.69 24.52 -10.48
C ARG A 13 13.11 24.51 -9.91
N MET A 14 13.25 23.90 -8.75
CA MET A 14 14.55 23.75 -8.09
C MET A 14 15.34 22.60 -8.72
N VAL A 15 16.59 22.87 -9.11
CA VAL A 15 17.53 21.92 -9.72
C VAL A 15 18.89 22.09 -9.05
N MET A 16 19.10 21.42 -7.92
CA MET A 16 20.37 21.46 -7.20
C MET A 16 21.14 20.17 -7.46
N GLN A 17 22.48 20.23 -7.50
CA GLN A 17 23.33 19.05 -7.76
C GLN A 17 23.06 17.89 -6.80
N GLU A 18 22.80 18.18 -5.52
CA GLU A 18 22.57 17.16 -4.48
C GLU A 18 21.07 16.91 -4.20
N HIS A 19 20.15 17.62 -4.87
CA HIS A 19 18.73 17.51 -4.56
C HIS A 19 17.85 17.67 -5.80
N THR A 20 17.26 16.55 -6.23
CA THR A 20 16.27 16.52 -7.31
C THR A 20 14.88 16.82 -6.75
N CYS A 21 14.22 17.87 -7.25
CA CYS A 21 12.83 18.19 -6.88
C CYS A 21 11.83 17.31 -7.66
N PRO A 22 11.14 16.33 -7.02
CA PRO A 22 10.24 15.43 -7.75
C PRO A 22 9.02 16.14 -8.32
N SER A 23 8.47 17.10 -7.58
CA SER A 23 7.31 17.89 -8.01
C SER A 23 7.63 18.77 -9.22
N GLY A 24 8.84 19.32 -9.30
CA GLY A 24 9.31 20.10 -10.45
C GLY A 24 9.37 19.28 -11.74
N LEU A 25 9.92 18.07 -11.66
CA LEU A 25 9.96 17.15 -12.80
C LEU A 25 8.56 16.71 -13.24
N LYS A 26 7.66 16.43 -12.28
CA LYS A 26 6.27 16.07 -12.60
C LYS A 26 5.51 17.22 -13.25
N SER A 27 5.69 18.46 -12.80
CA SER A 27 5.10 19.64 -13.46
C SER A 27 5.62 19.81 -14.90
N LEU A 28 6.93 19.64 -15.11
CA LEU A 28 7.54 19.74 -16.43
C LEU A 28 7.00 18.68 -17.40
N ASP A 29 6.94 17.42 -16.96
CA ASP A 29 6.39 16.32 -17.75
C ASP A 29 4.89 16.52 -18.06
N LEU A 30 4.10 16.96 -17.08
CA LEU A 30 2.67 17.22 -17.27
C LEU A 30 2.43 18.32 -18.32
N LEU A 31 3.12 19.45 -18.22
CA LEU A 31 3.02 20.54 -19.21
C LEU A 31 3.38 20.06 -20.62
N LYS A 32 4.47 19.30 -20.76
CA LYS A 32 4.89 18.74 -22.06
C LYS A 32 3.84 17.78 -22.64
N ARG A 33 3.22 16.94 -21.81
CA ARG A 33 2.16 16.01 -22.25
C ARG A 33 0.89 16.72 -22.70
N GLU A 34 0.55 17.85 -22.07
CA GLU A 34 -0.58 18.70 -22.45
C GLU A 34 -0.26 19.60 -23.67
N GLY A 35 0.91 19.43 -24.29
CA GLY A 35 1.30 20.11 -25.52
C GLY A 35 1.81 21.55 -25.33
N TYR A 36 2.22 21.91 -24.12
CA TYR A 36 2.80 23.23 -23.87
C TYR A 36 4.26 23.31 -24.27
N VAL A 37 4.66 24.45 -24.83
CA VAL A 37 6.07 24.85 -24.92
C VAL A 37 6.44 25.44 -23.56
N VAL A 38 7.29 24.71 -22.82
CA VAL A 38 7.67 25.08 -21.46
C VAL A 38 8.96 25.88 -21.47
N ASP A 39 8.92 27.08 -20.90
CA ASP A 39 10.09 27.86 -20.52
C ASP A 39 10.52 27.44 -19.11
N ASP A 40 11.60 26.66 -19.04
CA ASP A 40 12.05 25.97 -17.83
C ASP A 40 13.12 26.80 -17.10
N HIS A 41 12.70 27.48 -16.04
CA HIS A 41 13.54 28.31 -15.20
C HIS A 41 14.07 27.48 -14.02
N GLU A 42 15.31 27.02 -14.15
CA GLU A 42 15.98 26.26 -13.11
C GLU A 42 16.53 27.17 -12.00
N LEU A 43 16.09 26.93 -10.76
CA LEU A 43 16.62 27.56 -9.56
C LEU A 43 17.70 26.63 -8.99
N THR A 44 18.96 27.01 -9.14
CA THR A 44 20.12 26.14 -8.92
C THR A 44 20.76 26.28 -7.54
N SER A 45 20.38 27.32 -6.79
CA SER A 45 20.86 27.59 -5.44
C SER A 45 19.71 27.86 -4.47
N ARG A 46 19.94 27.61 -3.17
CA ARG A 46 18.95 27.95 -2.13
C ARG A 46 18.65 29.44 -2.09
N VAL A 47 19.66 30.28 -2.36
CA VAL A 47 19.52 31.74 -2.42
C VAL A 47 18.55 32.14 -3.55
N GLU A 48 18.67 31.53 -4.73
CA GLU A 48 17.71 31.74 -5.83
C GLU A 48 16.30 31.27 -5.47
N VAL A 49 16.17 30.11 -4.81
CA VAL A 49 14.87 29.60 -4.37
C VAL A 49 14.21 30.54 -3.37
N ASP A 50 14.95 31.01 -2.38
CA ASP A 50 14.41 31.92 -1.35
C ASP A 50 14.11 33.31 -1.92
N ALA A 51 14.94 33.80 -2.84
CA ALA A 51 14.69 35.04 -3.57
C ALA A 51 13.42 34.94 -4.42
N PHE A 52 13.24 33.84 -5.16
CA PHE A 52 12.04 33.58 -5.96
C PHE A 52 10.79 33.50 -5.09
N LYS A 53 10.85 32.75 -3.98
CA LYS A 53 9.75 32.64 -3.01
C LYS A 53 9.31 34.00 -2.47
N LYS A 54 10.28 34.85 -2.11
CA LYS A 54 10.03 36.21 -1.61
C LYS A 54 9.48 37.13 -2.70
N GLN A 55 9.99 37.03 -3.93
CA GLN A 55 9.55 37.86 -5.05
C GLN A 55 8.11 37.55 -5.47
N HIS A 56 7.74 36.28 -5.47
CA HIS A 56 6.42 35.82 -5.93
C HIS A 56 5.42 35.56 -4.80
N ASP A 57 5.79 35.82 -3.54
CA ASP A 57 5.01 35.57 -2.33
C ASP A 57 4.43 34.14 -2.31
N VAL A 58 5.34 33.15 -2.39
CA VAL A 58 5.02 31.72 -2.40
C VAL A 58 5.89 30.97 -1.40
N GLU A 59 5.30 30.00 -0.70
CA GLU A 59 6.03 29.20 0.29
C GLU A 59 6.82 28.03 -0.33
N THR A 60 6.40 27.58 -1.53
CA THR A 60 6.88 26.34 -2.14
C THR A 60 7.26 26.52 -3.61
N THR A 61 8.19 25.68 -4.07
CA THR A 61 8.52 25.45 -5.49
C THR A 61 8.23 23.98 -5.81
N PRO A 62 7.89 23.61 -7.05
CA PRO A 62 7.85 24.44 -8.25
C PRO A 62 6.66 25.40 -8.30
N GLN A 63 6.74 26.42 -9.16
CA GLN A 63 5.62 27.30 -9.52
C GLN A 63 5.44 27.33 -11.03
N THR A 64 4.19 27.16 -11.48
CA THR A 64 3.82 27.15 -12.89
C THR A 64 3.02 28.41 -13.24
N PHE A 65 3.35 29.02 -14.37
CA PHE A 65 2.62 30.14 -14.95
C PHE A 65 2.17 29.77 -16.36
N VAL A 66 0.93 30.09 -16.70
CA VAL A 66 0.37 29.87 -18.03
C VAL A 66 -0.17 31.21 -18.52
N GLU A 67 0.31 31.67 -19.68
CA GLU A 67 -0.09 32.96 -20.26
C GLU A 67 0.04 34.14 -19.26
N GLY A 68 1.11 34.14 -18.46
CA GLY A 68 1.37 35.17 -17.43
C GLY A 68 0.51 35.06 -16.16
N LYS A 69 -0.41 34.09 -16.07
CA LYS A 69 -1.20 33.83 -14.86
C LYS A 69 -0.54 32.73 -14.01
N ARG A 70 -0.33 33.01 -12.72
CA ARG A 70 0.19 32.03 -11.76
C ARG A 70 -0.86 30.93 -11.53
N ILE A 71 -0.52 29.70 -11.91
CA ILE A 71 -1.35 28.52 -11.63
C ILE A 71 -1.05 27.99 -10.22
N GLY A 72 0.24 27.89 -9.86
CA GLY A 72 0.65 27.41 -8.55
C GLY A 72 1.62 26.23 -8.63
N GLY A 73 1.59 25.38 -7.60
CA GLY A 73 2.40 24.17 -7.52
C GLY A 73 1.89 23.03 -8.40
N TYR A 74 2.49 21.85 -8.25
CA TYR A 74 2.07 20.67 -9.03
C TYR A 74 0.60 20.27 -8.78
N GLY A 75 0.09 20.44 -7.56
CA GLY A 75 -1.32 20.18 -7.23
C GLY A 75 -2.28 21.11 -7.97
N ASP A 76 -1.98 22.41 -7.97
CA ASP A 76 -2.79 23.41 -8.67
C ASP A 76 -2.73 23.22 -10.19
N LEU A 77 -1.58 22.78 -10.70
CA LEU A 77 -1.40 22.42 -12.10
C LEU A 77 -2.26 21.21 -12.52
N LEU A 78 -2.39 20.20 -11.66
CA LEU A 78 -3.30 19.08 -11.90
C LEU A 78 -4.76 19.57 -11.96
N ALA A 79 -5.16 20.43 -11.02
CA ALA A 79 -6.50 21.02 -11.01
C ALA A 79 -6.78 21.87 -12.26
N PHE A 80 -5.80 22.64 -12.72
CA PHE A 80 -5.89 23.44 -13.95
C PHE A 80 -6.19 22.59 -15.19
N PHE A 81 -5.64 21.38 -15.27
CA PHE A 81 -5.91 20.42 -16.35
C PHE A 81 -7.14 19.54 -16.09
N GLY A 82 -7.94 19.83 -15.07
CA GLY A 82 -9.13 19.05 -14.72
C GLY A 82 -8.80 17.63 -14.25
N ARG A 83 -7.56 17.37 -13.82
CA ARG A 83 -7.16 16.07 -13.26
C ARG A 83 -7.48 16.04 -11.77
N GLU A 84 -7.81 14.85 -11.27
CA GLU A 84 -8.02 14.65 -9.84
C GLU A 84 -6.75 14.99 -9.05
N VAL A 85 -6.87 16.00 -8.18
CA VAL A 85 -5.89 16.23 -7.13
C VAL A 85 -6.16 15.16 -6.07
N LYS A 86 -5.28 14.16 -5.98
CA LYS A 86 -5.41 13.14 -4.94
C LYS A 86 -5.39 13.82 -3.57
N ASP A 87 -6.53 13.82 -2.90
CA ASP A 87 -6.62 14.23 -1.51
C ASP A 87 -5.70 13.34 -0.68
N LYS A 88 -4.81 13.96 0.10
CA LYS A 88 -3.86 13.22 0.96
C LYS A 88 -4.56 12.31 1.98
N GLY A 89 -5.87 12.49 2.19
CA GLY A 89 -6.72 11.68 3.06
C GLY A 89 -7.70 10.73 2.34
N ALA A 90 -7.72 10.68 1.01
CA ALA A 90 -8.67 9.84 0.28
C ALA A 90 -8.40 8.34 0.49
N THR A 91 -9.46 7.57 0.74
CA THR A 91 -9.36 6.12 0.90
C THR A 91 -8.89 5.48 -0.40
N THR A 92 -7.84 4.67 -0.33
CA THR A 92 -7.22 4.07 -1.53
C THR A 92 -7.04 2.57 -1.33
N TYR A 93 -7.81 1.75 -2.05
CA TYR A 93 -7.67 0.29 -2.02
C TYR A 93 -6.60 -0.26 -2.98
N THR A 94 -6.00 0.60 -3.82
CA THR A 94 -5.02 0.20 -4.84
C THR A 94 -3.86 -0.64 -4.29
N PRO A 95 -3.22 -0.31 -3.14
CA PRO A 95 -2.14 -1.14 -2.60
C PRO A 95 -2.62 -2.54 -2.20
N VAL A 96 -3.84 -2.64 -1.66
CA VAL A 96 -4.43 -3.92 -1.24
C VAL A 96 -4.79 -4.77 -2.44
N ILE A 97 -5.46 -4.18 -3.44
CA ILE A 97 -5.79 -4.88 -4.68
C ILE A 97 -4.51 -5.37 -5.37
N ALA A 98 -3.49 -4.51 -5.46
CA ALA A 98 -2.20 -4.90 -6.03
C ALA A 98 -1.57 -6.07 -5.28
N LEU A 99 -1.61 -6.07 -3.95
CA LEU A 99 -1.07 -7.16 -3.12
C LEU A 99 -1.78 -8.49 -3.40
N PHE A 100 -3.12 -8.52 -3.34
CA PHE A 100 -3.87 -9.76 -3.61
C PHE A 100 -3.74 -10.22 -5.06
N LEU A 101 -3.69 -9.29 -6.02
CA LEU A 101 -3.51 -9.63 -7.42
C LEU A 101 -2.11 -10.22 -7.66
N MET A 102 -1.07 -9.65 -7.04
CA MET A 102 0.28 -10.24 -7.06
C MET A 102 0.33 -11.61 -6.40
N ALA A 103 -0.32 -11.80 -5.25
CA ALA A 103 -0.42 -13.11 -4.61
C ALA A 103 -1.09 -14.16 -5.51
N ALA A 104 -2.18 -13.78 -6.18
CA ALA A 104 -2.89 -14.67 -7.11
C ALA A 104 -2.01 -15.06 -8.30
N LEU A 105 -1.32 -14.09 -8.91
CA LEU A 105 -0.39 -14.37 -10.01
C LEU A 105 0.77 -15.27 -9.57
N MET A 106 1.33 -15.04 -8.39
CA MET A 106 2.40 -15.89 -7.85
C MET A 106 1.91 -17.31 -7.59
N ALA A 107 0.71 -17.49 -7.05
CA ALA A 107 0.14 -18.80 -6.80
C ALA A 107 -0.17 -19.57 -8.09
N LEU A 108 -0.73 -18.90 -9.10
CA LEU A 108 -0.96 -19.48 -10.43
C LEU A 108 0.37 -19.84 -11.11
N ALA A 109 1.38 -18.98 -11.02
CA ALA A 109 2.70 -19.23 -11.58
C ALA A 109 3.38 -20.42 -10.88
N ALA A 110 3.27 -20.52 -9.55
CA ALA A 110 3.77 -21.66 -8.79
C ALA A 110 3.04 -22.95 -9.18
N SER A 111 1.70 -22.91 -9.30
CA SER A 111 0.90 -24.08 -9.70
C SER A 111 1.25 -24.54 -11.11
N TRP A 112 1.41 -23.60 -12.04
CA TRP A 112 1.89 -23.90 -13.39
C TRP A 112 3.28 -24.56 -13.37
N ALA A 113 4.21 -24.01 -12.58
CA ALA A 113 5.57 -24.55 -12.49
C ALA A 113 5.63 -25.95 -11.86
N ALA A 114 4.77 -26.24 -10.87
CA ALA A 114 4.77 -27.52 -10.16
C ALA A 114 3.94 -28.61 -10.86
N PHE A 115 2.78 -28.26 -11.43
CA PHE A 115 1.79 -29.22 -11.91
C PHE A 115 1.46 -29.10 -13.40
N GLY A 116 1.95 -28.06 -14.09
CA GLY A 116 1.61 -27.78 -15.49
C GLY A 116 0.15 -27.38 -15.72
N ASN A 117 -0.59 -27.08 -14.66
CA ASN A 117 -1.96 -26.59 -14.70
C ASN A 117 -2.05 -25.31 -13.84
N LEU A 118 -2.85 -24.35 -14.28
CA LEU A 118 -3.04 -23.08 -13.57
C LEU A 118 -4.04 -23.21 -12.42
N LEU A 119 -5.13 -23.95 -12.63
CA LEU A 119 -6.26 -24.01 -11.70
C LEU A 119 -6.24 -25.35 -10.96
N THR A 120 -5.56 -25.36 -9.82
CA THR A 120 -5.50 -26.50 -8.91
C THR A 120 -5.98 -26.10 -7.51
N VAL A 121 -6.24 -27.09 -6.65
CA VAL A 121 -6.57 -26.84 -5.24
C VAL A 121 -5.36 -26.18 -4.55
N GLU A 122 -4.16 -26.64 -4.88
CA GLU A 122 -2.88 -26.10 -4.39
C GLU A 122 -2.69 -24.63 -4.79
N ALA A 123 -3.16 -24.22 -5.97
CA ALA A 123 -3.12 -22.82 -6.37
C ALA A 123 -3.96 -21.93 -5.44
N ALA A 124 -5.12 -22.41 -4.99
CA ALA A 124 -5.95 -21.70 -4.01
C ALA A 124 -5.29 -21.68 -2.61
N GLU A 125 -4.69 -22.80 -2.19
CA GLU A 125 -3.97 -22.92 -0.93
C GLU A 125 -2.76 -21.97 -0.89
N TRP A 126 -1.94 -21.96 -1.95
CA TRP A 126 -0.80 -21.06 -2.10
C TRP A 126 -1.22 -19.60 -2.24
N PHE A 127 -2.34 -19.30 -2.89
CA PHE A 127 -2.84 -17.94 -2.95
C PHE A 127 -3.08 -17.36 -1.55
N VAL A 128 -3.78 -18.09 -0.68
CA VAL A 128 -4.05 -17.64 0.69
C VAL A 128 -2.75 -17.49 1.48
N ALA A 129 -1.86 -18.49 1.40
CA ALA A 129 -0.61 -18.47 2.15
C ALA A 129 0.35 -17.36 1.67
N ILE A 130 0.45 -17.11 0.36
CA ILE A 130 1.25 -16.02 -0.21
C ILE A 130 0.65 -14.66 0.16
N ALA A 131 -0.67 -14.49 0.07
CA ALA A 131 -1.34 -13.25 0.46
C ALA A 131 -1.08 -12.92 1.94
N MET A 132 -1.19 -13.93 2.82
CA MET A 132 -0.87 -13.83 4.24
C MET A 132 0.61 -13.45 4.45
N SER A 133 1.55 -14.08 3.76
CA SER A 133 2.98 -13.71 3.85
C SER A 133 3.26 -12.28 3.38
N LEU A 134 2.61 -11.82 2.31
CA LEU A 134 2.76 -10.44 1.82
C LEU A 134 2.17 -9.42 2.80
N LEU A 135 1.02 -9.70 3.42
CA LEU A 135 0.42 -8.83 4.44
C LEU A 135 1.28 -8.82 5.71
N ALA A 136 1.80 -9.96 6.13
CA ALA A 136 2.75 -10.03 7.24
C ALA A 136 4.02 -9.21 6.96
N LEU A 137 4.55 -9.24 5.74
CA LEU A 137 5.69 -8.41 5.33
C LEU A 137 5.38 -6.90 5.46
N GLN A 138 4.18 -6.47 5.09
CA GLN A 138 3.75 -5.08 5.25
C GLN A 138 3.71 -4.66 6.73
N LYS A 139 3.27 -5.56 7.62
CA LYS A 139 3.27 -5.34 9.08
C LYS A 139 4.70 -5.31 9.64
N LEU A 140 5.60 -6.16 9.13
CA LEU A 140 7.01 -6.22 9.54
C LEU A 140 7.83 -5.01 9.10
N LYS A 141 7.44 -4.32 8.03
CA LYS A 141 8.12 -3.10 7.54
C LYS A 141 8.13 -1.97 8.58
N ASP A 142 7.05 -1.86 9.35
CA ASP A 142 6.90 -0.88 10.42
C ASP A 142 6.13 -1.50 11.60
N VAL A 143 6.85 -2.29 12.38
CA VAL A 143 6.28 -3.03 13.52
C VAL A 143 5.72 -2.08 14.58
N GLU A 144 6.36 -0.94 14.81
CA GLU A 144 5.91 0.03 15.82
C GLU A 144 4.62 0.72 15.39
N GLY A 145 4.53 1.17 14.13
CA GLY A 145 3.31 1.72 13.56
C GLY A 145 2.18 0.69 13.51
N PHE A 146 2.50 -0.57 13.16
CA PHE A 146 1.54 -1.67 13.23
C PHE A 146 1.04 -1.89 14.67
N ALA A 147 1.94 -2.06 15.63
CA ALA A 147 1.60 -2.37 17.02
C ALA A 147 0.70 -1.28 17.63
N THR A 148 1.05 -0.01 17.39
CA THR A 148 0.25 1.14 17.82
C THR A 148 -1.16 1.11 17.25
N MET A 149 -1.28 0.83 15.94
CA MET A 149 -2.58 0.75 15.28
C MET A 149 -3.39 -0.49 15.69
N PHE A 150 -2.72 -1.62 15.90
CA PHE A 150 -3.32 -2.90 16.28
C PHE A 150 -3.96 -2.84 17.68
N LEU A 151 -3.32 -2.14 18.62
CA LEU A 151 -3.85 -1.91 19.97
C LEU A 151 -5.20 -1.17 20.00
N ASN A 152 -5.53 -0.40 18.95
CA ASN A 152 -6.79 0.35 18.92
C ASN A 152 -8.04 -0.54 18.76
N TYR A 153 -7.87 -1.80 18.35
CA TYR A 153 -9.00 -2.69 18.09
C TYR A 153 -8.81 -4.15 18.54
N ASP A 154 -7.58 -4.67 18.60
CA ASP A 154 -7.36 -6.06 18.98
C ASP A 154 -7.51 -6.29 20.48
N LEU A 155 -8.45 -7.17 20.86
CA LEU A 155 -8.82 -7.40 22.26
C LEU A 155 -7.69 -8.07 23.06
N LEU A 156 -6.91 -8.95 22.42
CA LEU A 156 -5.79 -9.63 23.09
C LEU A 156 -4.59 -8.70 23.22
N ALA A 157 -4.30 -7.90 22.20
CA ALA A 157 -3.25 -6.89 22.23
C ALA A 157 -3.50 -5.84 23.33
N GLN A 158 -4.75 -5.39 23.50
CA GLN A 158 -5.14 -4.48 24.58
C GLN A 158 -4.89 -5.07 25.97
N ARG A 159 -5.03 -6.38 26.12
CA ARG A 159 -4.76 -7.09 27.38
C ARG A 159 -3.27 -7.38 27.59
N TRP A 160 -2.55 -7.67 26.51
CA TRP A 160 -1.13 -8.02 26.53
C TRP A 160 -0.39 -7.32 25.40
N VAL A 161 0.16 -6.12 25.67
CA VAL A 161 0.79 -5.28 24.64
C VAL A 161 1.92 -5.98 23.89
N ARG A 162 2.71 -6.86 24.52
CA ARG A 162 3.78 -7.58 23.81
C ARG A 162 3.26 -8.50 22.69
N TYR A 163 2.00 -8.93 22.77
CA TYR A 163 1.37 -9.69 21.70
C TYR A 163 1.31 -8.91 20.38
N SER A 164 1.09 -7.59 20.41
CA SER A 164 1.05 -6.78 19.18
C SER A 164 2.37 -6.79 18.41
N TYR A 165 3.49 -6.92 19.11
CA TYR A 165 4.82 -7.04 18.52
C TYR A 165 5.11 -8.45 17.99
N ILE A 166 4.54 -9.48 18.62
CA ILE A 166 4.75 -10.89 18.23
C ILE A 166 3.87 -11.28 17.04
N TYR A 167 2.65 -10.74 16.97
CA TYR A 167 1.64 -11.04 15.95
C TYR A 167 2.19 -11.06 14.51
N PRO A 168 2.86 -10.02 14.00
CA PRO A 168 3.31 -10.01 12.60
C PRO A 168 4.33 -11.11 12.29
N PHE A 169 5.14 -11.52 13.28
CA PHE A 169 6.07 -12.64 13.13
C PHE A 169 5.35 -13.99 13.16
N ALA A 170 4.36 -14.16 14.04
CA ALA A 170 3.55 -15.36 14.11
C ALA A 170 2.77 -15.59 12.81
N GLU A 171 2.24 -14.51 12.24
CA GLU A 171 1.56 -14.52 10.96
C GLU A 171 2.53 -14.82 9.80
N ALA A 172 3.69 -14.15 9.74
CA ALA A 172 4.69 -14.46 8.72
C ALA A 172 5.12 -15.94 8.78
N MET A 173 5.39 -16.45 9.99
CA MET A 173 5.76 -17.84 10.21
C MET A 173 4.67 -18.80 9.74
N ALA A 174 3.40 -18.56 10.11
CA ALA A 174 2.30 -19.41 9.69
C ALA A 174 2.12 -19.40 8.17
N GLY A 175 2.21 -18.24 7.51
CA GLY A 175 2.12 -18.14 6.05
C GLY A 175 3.25 -18.89 5.33
N ILE A 176 4.50 -18.71 5.78
CA ILE A 176 5.67 -19.40 5.20
C ILE A 176 5.55 -20.92 5.37
N LEU A 177 5.15 -21.39 6.56
CA LEU A 177 4.98 -22.82 6.82
C LEU A 177 3.82 -23.41 5.99
N MET A 178 2.74 -22.67 5.80
CA MET A 178 1.64 -23.07 4.92
C MET A 178 2.06 -23.16 3.44
N ILE A 179 2.89 -22.23 2.95
CA ILE A 179 3.45 -22.33 1.58
C ILE A 179 4.31 -23.59 1.45
N ALA A 180 5.17 -23.83 2.43
CA ALA A 180 6.08 -24.98 2.44
C ALA A 180 5.36 -26.33 2.62
N GLY A 181 4.12 -26.34 3.10
CA GLY A 181 3.43 -27.57 3.53
C GLY A 181 4.09 -28.25 4.73
N ALA A 182 4.92 -27.52 5.48
CA ALA A 182 5.77 -28.06 6.55
C ALA A 182 5.27 -27.63 7.93
N LEU A 183 5.47 -28.48 8.94
CA LEU A 183 5.04 -28.24 10.34
C LEU A 183 3.57 -27.77 10.44
N MET A 184 2.68 -28.39 9.67
CA MET A 184 1.25 -28.05 9.65
C MET A 184 0.59 -28.15 11.03
N TRP A 185 1.10 -29.07 11.87
CA TRP A 185 0.67 -29.21 13.26
C TRP A 185 0.93 -27.96 14.12
N LEU A 186 1.87 -27.10 13.72
CA LEU A 186 2.19 -25.83 14.39
C LEU A 186 1.55 -24.64 13.68
N SER A 187 1.61 -24.58 12.35
CA SER A 187 1.10 -23.43 11.59
C SER A 187 -0.42 -23.31 11.69
N ILE A 188 -1.16 -24.43 11.64
CA ILE A 188 -2.62 -24.45 11.70
C ILE A 188 -3.14 -23.91 13.04
N PRO A 189 -2.71 -24.42 14.22
CA PRO A 189 -3.20 -23.89 15.48
C PRO A 189 -2.84 -22.42 15.70
N VAL A 190 -1.64 -22.00 15.27
CA VAL A 190 -1.22 -20.60 15.36
C VAL A 190 -2.14 -19.72 14.51
N ALA A 191 -2.33 -20.04 13.23
CA ALA A 191 -3.20 -19.29 12.32
C ALA A 191 -4.66 -19.24 12.80
N LEU A 192 -5.18 -20.37 13.30
CA LEU A 192 -6.55 -20.46 13.81
C LEU A 192 -6.73 -19.61 15.08
N PHE A 193 -5.76 -19.66 16.00
CA PHE A 193 -5.80 -18.87 17.23
C PHE A 193 -5.75 -17.38 16.95
N ILE A 194 -4.72 -16.91 16.23
CA ILE A 194 -4.54 -15.48 15.94
C ILE A 194 -5.66 -14.96 15.02
N GLY A 195 -6.10 -15.77 14.05
CA GLY A 195 -7.16 -15.41 13.12
C GLY A 195 -8.53 -15.33 13.78
N THR A 196 -8.84 -16.24 14.71
CA THR A 196 -10.12 -16.19 15.45
C THR A 196 -10.18 -14.96 16.36
N ILE A 197 -9.11 -14.67 17.10
CA ILE A 197 -9.03 -13.50 17.97
C ILE A 197 -9.09 -12.21 17.15
N GLY A 198 -8.36 -12.15 16.03
CA GLY A 198 -8.38 -11.03 15.11
C GLY A 198 -9.77 -10.81 14.50
N ALA A 199 -10.43 -11.87 14.02
CA ALA A 199 -11.77 -11.80 13.45
C ALA A 199 -12.79 -11.27 14.47
N VAL A 200 -12.80 -11.79 15.71
CA VAL A 200 -13.70 -11.32 16.77
C VAL A 200 -13.42 -9.86 17.13
N SER A 201 -12.14 -9.48 17.20
CA SER A 201 -11.73 -8.12 17.53
C SER A 201 -12.15 -7.11 16.46
N VAL A 202 -11.90 -7.42 15.18
CA VAL A 202 -12.32 -6.58 14.04
C VAL A 202 -13.84 -6.53 13.95
N PHE A 203 -14.52 -7.66 14.12
CA PHE A 203 -15.98 -7.71 14.09
C PHE A 203 -16.59 -6.79 15.16
N LYS A 204 -16.10 -6.88 16.39
CA LYS A 204 -16.53 -5.97 17.46
C LYS A 204 -16.22 -4.51 17.13
N ALA A 205 -14.99 -4.20 16.74
CA ALA A 205 -14.57 -2.81 16.53
C ALA A 205 -15.32 -2.11 15.38
N VAL A 206 -15.62 -2.86 14.30
CA VAL A 206 -16.24 -2.33 13.08
C VAL A 206 -17.77 -2.38 13.16
N TYR A 207 -18.34 -3.52 13.54
CA TYR A 207 -19.79 -3.74 13.45
C TYR A 207 -20.53 -3.36 14.73
N ILE A 208 -19.88 -3.47 15.89
CA ILE A 208 -20.49 -3.13 17.18
C ILE A 208 -20.11 -1.69 17.57
N ASP A 209 -18.81 -1.40 17.61
CA ASP A 209 -18.30 -0.11 18.10
C ASP A 209 -18.31 0.99 17.02
N LYS A 210 -18.66 0.65 15.76
CA LYS A 210 -18.74 1.55 14.59
C LYS A 210 -17.55 2.49 14.46
N ARG A 211 -16.33 2.01 14.76
CA ARG A 211 -15.12 2.82 14.69
C ARG A 211 -14.63 2.93 13.24
N GLU A 212 -14.37 4.14 12.77
CA GLU A 212 -13.63 4.36 11.53
C GLU A 212 -12.14 4.08 11.79
N LEU A 213 -11.65 2.93 11.30
CA LEU A 213 -10.29 2.47 11.54
C LEU A 213 -9.49 2.43 10.23
N LYS A 214 -8.24 2.91 10.28
CA LYS A 214 -7.25 2.73 9.20
C LYS A 214 -6.60 1.36 9.28
N CYS A 215 -6.31 0.76 8.12
CA CYS A 215 -5.83 -0.61 7.99
C CYS A 215 -4.37 -0.75 8.46
N ALA A 216 -4.14 -1.45 9.58
CA ALA A 216 -2.79 -1.75 10.06
C ALA A 216 -2.05 -2.77 9.17
N CYS A 217 -2.78 -3.58 8.39
CA CYS A 217 -2.19 -4.65 7.57
C CYS A 217 -1.31 -4.15 6.41
N VAL A 218 -1.37 -2.86 6.07
CA VAL A 218 -0.57 -2.26 5.00
C VAL A 218 0.61 -1.44 5.56
N GLY A 219 0.81 -1.45 6.89
CA GLY A 219 1.74 -0.58 7.60
C GLY A 219 1.08 0.76 7.97
N GLY A 220 1.59 1.41 9.02
CA GLY A 220 0.94 2.54 9.72
C GLY A 220 0.64 3.81 8.91
N ASP A 221 0.99 3.86 7.62
CA ASP A 221 0.92 5.06 6.77
C ASP A 221 -0.11 4.93 5.62
N SER A 222 -1.06 3.99 5.71
CA SER A 222 -2.06 3.75 4.65
C SER A 222 -3.47 4.22 5.03
N ASN A 223 -4.12 4.99 4.16
CA ASN A 223 -5.53 5.41 4.31
C ASN A 223 -6.54 4.34 3.81
N VAL A 224 -6.21 3.06 3.93
CA VAL A 224 -7.13 1.97 3.59
C VAL A 224 -8.11 1.78 4.77
N PRO A 225 -9.43 1.74 4.55
CA PRO A 225 -10.36 1.40 5.62
C PRO A 225 -10.18 -0.07 6.05
N LEU A 226 -9.87 -0.28 7.33
CA LEU A 226 -9.45 -1.55 7.92
C LEU A 226 -10.52 -2.65 7.83
N GLY A 227 -11.78 -2.27 8.02
CA GLY A 227 -12.80 -3.22 8.49
C GLY A 227 -13.05 -4.39 7.55
N PHE A 228 -13.28 -4.12 6.27
CA PHE A 228 -13.60 -5.18 5.31
C PHE A 228 -12.38 -6.03 4.95
N VAL A 229 -11.22 -5.41 4.73
CA VAL A 229 -10.01 -6.11 4.29
C VAL A 229 -9.46 -7.01 5.39
N SER A 230 -9.30 -6.49 6.61
CA SER A 230 -8.74 -7.24 7.73
C SER A 230 -9.70 -8.32 8.23
N LEU A 231 -11.03 -8.09 8.17
CA LEU A 231 -12.00 -9.14 8.49
C LEU A 231 -11.91 -10.29 7.47
N THR A 232 -11.88 -9.97 6.17
CA THR A 232 -11.76 -10.99 5.11
C THR A 232 -10.48 -11.80 5.26
N GLU A 233 -9.36 -11.15 5.57
CA GLU A 233 -8.08 -11.80 5.85
C GLU A 233 -8.16 -12.78 7.03
N ASN A 234 -8.67 -12.35 8.19
CA ASN A 234 -8.80 -13.22 9.36
C ASN A 234 -9.75 -14.39 9.09
N LEU A 235 -10.84 -14.17 8.34
CA LEU A 235 -11.74 -15.25 7.93
C LEU A 235 -11.09 -16.22 6.95
N MET A 236 -10.27 -15.74 6.00
CA MET A 236 -9.50 -16.60 5.10
C MET A 236 -8.49 -17.46 5.86
N MET A 237 -7.79 -16.89 6.85
CA MET A 237 -6.88 -17.67 7.71
C MET A 237 -7.61 -18.78 8.46
N VAL A 238 -8.76 -18.47 9.07
CA VAL A 238 -9.58 -19.45 9.79
C VAL A 238 -10.13 -20.51 8.83
N GLY A 239 -10.67 -20.09 7.69
CA GLY A 239 -11.21 -20.99 6.66
C GLY A 239 -10.14 -21.94 6.11
N MET A 240 -8.95 -21.43 5.85
CA MET A 240 -7.81 -22.22 5.38
C MET A 240 -7.31 -23.18 6.48
N ALA A 241 -7.24 -22.74 7.73
CA ALA A 241 -6.89 -23.62 8.84
C ALA A 241 -7.89 -24.78 8.98
N PHE A 242 -9.20 -24.53 8.86
CA PHE A 242 -10.21 -25.59 8.85
C PHE A 242 -10.10 -26.49 7.62
N TRP A 243 -9.88 -25.92 6.44
CA TRP A 243 -9.67 -26.69 5.21
C TRP A 243 -8.50 -27.66 5.36
N MET A 244 -7.36 -27.20 5.91
CA MET A 244 -6.19 -28.03 6.12
C MET A 244 -6.36 -29.07 7.25
N LEU A 245 -7.26 -28.82 8.22
CA LEU A 245 -7.65 -29.82 9.23
C LEU A 245 -8.57 -30.91 8.66
N LEU A 246 -9.47 -30.54 7.74
CA LEU A 246 -10.47 -31.43 7.15
C LEU A 246 -9.92 -32.24 5.97
N LYS A 247 -8.93 -31.71 5.25
CA LYS A 247 -8.18 -32.48 4.26
C LYS A 247 -7.48 -33.62 5.02
N PRO A 248 -7.74 -34.90 4.70
CA PRO A 248 -7.02 -35.99 5.35
C PRO A 248 -5.53 -35.72 5.18
N MET A 249 -4.76 -35.83 6.27
CA MET A 249 -3.28 -35.75 6.29
C MET A 249 -2.67 -36.90 5.45
N GLY A 250 -2.93 -36.89 4.15
CA GLY A 250 -2.67 -37.97 3.20
C GLY A 250 -1.69 -37.58 2.09
N VAL A 251 -1.14 -36.37 2.11
CA VAL A 251 -0.04 -35.96 1.23
C VAL A 251 0.95 -35.10 2.01
N GLY A 252 1.50 -35.69 3.07
CA GLY A 252 2.56 -35.10 3.90
C GLY A 252 3.45 -36.15 4.57
N GLY A 253 3.36 -37.41 4.13
CA GLY A 253 4.35 -38.44 4.42
C GLY A 253 5.16 -38.66 3.15
N GLY A 254 6.36 -38.07 3.08
CA GLY A 254 7.24 -38.24 1.94
C GLY A 254 8.27 -37.13 1.78
N HIS A 255 9.12 -36.94 2.79
CA HIS A 255 10.58 -36.81 2.74
C HIS A 255 11.11 -36.17 4.03
#